data_AF-A0A9P6CSX5-F1
#
_entry.id   AF-A0A9P6CSX5-F1
#
_cell.length_a   1.000
_cell.length_b   1.000
_cell.length_c   1.000
_cell.angle_alpha   90.00
_cell.angle_beta   90.00
_cell.angle_gamma   90.00
#
_symmetry.space_group_name_H-M   'P 1'
#
loop_
_entity.id
_entity.type
_entity.pdbx_description
1 polymer ?
#
loop_
_entity_poly.entity_id
_entity_poly.type
_entity_poly.pdbx_seq_one_letter_code
_entity_poly.pdbx_strand_id
1 'polypeptide(L)'
;MRIDESSLHGTLYLSTIFRDSLQLTEDDIKRRGVVICAGDHLSLSLLNKVSAMRRYDKDVLNDVGRYTEGQTGLLHVKFAHARMVANEYWGMLNSKSQWSLWKVNTLLGRKPSAGWKVFLLMAQPKGVAPLD
;
A
#
# COMPACT_ATOMS: atom_id res chain seq x y z
N MET A 1 -2.14 16.39 21.06
CA MET A 1 -2.09 16.78 19.63
C MET A 1 -2.44 15.55 18.81
N ARG A 2 -3.46 15.62 17.95
CA ARG A 2 -3.83 14.50 17.08
C ARG A 2 -2.90 14.53 15.87
N ILE A 3 -2.01 13.56 15.77
CA ILE A 3 -1.06 13.47 14.66
C ILE A 3 -1.74 12.67 13.56
N ASP A 4 -1.80 13.24 12.36
CA ASP A 4 -2.22 12.51 11.18
C ASP A 4 -1.00 11.80 10.59
N GLU A 5 -0.89 10.50 10.88
CA GLU A 5 0.19 9.62 10.42
C GLU A 5 0.24 9.49 8.89
N SER A 6 -0.86 9.78 8.20
CA SER A 6 -0.94 9.76 6.73
C SER A 6 -0.49 11.05 6.05
N SER A 7 -0.02 12.02 6.84
CA SER A 7 0.49 13.31 6.34
C SER A 7 2.01 13.37 6.37
N LEU A 8 2.60 14.23 5.50
CA LEU A 8 4.03 14.54 5.53
C LEU A 8 4.49 15.03 6.92
N HIS A 9 3.67 15.85 7.58
CA HIS A 9 3.99 16.34 8.92
C HIS A 9 3.94 15.24 9.98
N GLY A 10 3.03 14.27 9.84
CA GLY A 10 3.01 13.07 10.68
C GLY A 10 4.25 12.21 10.47
N THR A 11 4.72 12.06 9.23
CA THR A 11 5.98 11.33 8.96
C THR A 11 7.20 12.09 9.49
N LEU A 12 7.17 13.42 9.50
CA LEU A 12 8.20 14.26 10.13
C LEU A 12 8.26 14.11 11.66
N TYR A 13 7.21 13.56 12.28
CA TYR A 13 7.24 13.22 13.70
C TYR A 13 8.28 12.14 14.04
N LEU A 14 8.83 11.43 13.05
CA LEU A 14 9.95 10.51 13.25
C LEU A 14 11.14 11.19 13.93
N SER A 15 11.52 12.41 13.53
CA SER A 15 12.62 13.14 14.19
C SER A 15 12.31 13.45 15.65
N THR A 16 11.05 13.68 15.97
CA THR A 16 10.56 13.90 17.34
C THR A 16 10.60 12.60 18.15
N ILE A 17 10.22 11.46 17.56
CA ILE A 17 10.34 10.16 18.23
C ILE A 17 11.80 9.83 18.52
N PHE A 18 12.71 10.03 17.55
CA PHE A 18 14.12 9.73 17.75
C PHE A 18 14.79 10.63 18.79
N ARG A 19 14.46 11.93 18.80
CA ARG A 19 15.03 12.89 19.75
C ARG A 19 14.37 12.86 21.13
N ASP A 20 13.05 12.91 21.17
CA ASP A 20 12.33 13.18 22.42
C ASP A 20 11.99 11.88 23.15
N SER A 21 11.62 10.83 22.41
CA SER A 21 11.23 9.54 23.02
C SER A 21 12.42 8.60 23.19
N LEU A 22 13.24 8.44 22.15
CA LEU A 22 14.37 7.50 22.15
C LEU A 22 15.69 8.14 22.57
N GLN A 23 15.74 9.47 22.68
CA GLN A 23 16.91 10.25 23.10
C GLN A 23 18.18 9.88 22.31
N LEU A 24 18.01 9.56 21.02
CA LEU A 24 19.13 9.23 20.15
C LEU A 24 19.90 10.50 19.82
N THR A 25 21.20 10.44 20.08
CA THR A 25 22.13 11.48 19.64
C THR A 25 22.55 11.24 18.20
N GLU A 26 23.10 12.28 17.56
CA GLU A 26 23.68 12.14 16.23
C GLU A 26 24.80 11.08 16.21
N ASP A 27 25.59 10.99 17.28
CA ASP A 27 26.66 10.00 17.44
C ASP A 27 26.10 8.58 17.54
N ASP A 28 24.95 8.39 18.18
CA ASP A 28 24.28 7.10 18.25
C ASP A 28 23.82 6.62 16.87
N ILE A 29 23.27 7.52 16.07
CA ILE A 29 22.83 7.22 14.71
C ILE A 29 24.03 6.88 13.82
N LYS A 30 25.08 7.69 13.86
CA LYS A 30 26.32 7.45 13.11
C LYS A 30 26.96 6.10 13.47
N ARG A 31 26.88 5.70 14.74
CA ARG A 31 27.47 4.45 15.25
C ARG A 31 26.61 3.22 15.00
N ARG A 32 25.29 3.31 15.14
CA ARG A 32 24.36 2.17 15.02
C ARG A 32 23.93 1.87 13.59
N GLY A 33 24.11 2.82 12.67
CA GLY A 33 23.79 2.65 11.26
C GLY A 33 22.31 2.91 10.94
N VAL A 34 21.83 2.31 9.85
CA VAL A 34 20.53 2.61 9.23
C VAL A 34 19.37 2.04 10.03
N VAL A 35 18.38 2.88 10.34
CA VAL A 35 17.09 2.50 10.94
C VAL A 35 16.16 1.98 9.86
N ILE A 36 15.68 0.76 10.04
CA ILE A 36 14.72 0.15 9.11
C ILE A 36 13.31 0.64 9.42
N CYS A 37 12.69 1.30 8.46
CA CYS A 37 11.29 1.72 8.53
C CYS A 37 10.43 0.73 7.74
N ALA A 38 9.92 -0.29 8.43
CA ALA A 38 9.01 -1.26 7.83
C ALA A 38 7.58 -0.70 7.80
N GLY A 39 7.00 -0.58 6.60
CA GLY A 39 5.68 0.02 6.44
C GLY A 39 4.94 -0.44 5.19
N ASP A 40 3.74 0.10 5.02
CA ASP A 40 2.96 -0.06 3.79
C ASP A 40 3.49 0.85 2.67
N HIS A 41 2.90 0.74 1.47
CA HIS A 41 3.34 1.54 0.33
C HIS A 41 3.18 3.04 0.59
N LEU A 42 2.13 3.45 1.30
CA LEU A 42 1.91 4.87 1.63
C LEU A 42 3.01 5.38 2.57
N SER A 43 3.29 4.66 3.64
CA SER A 43 4.33 5.02 4.62
C SER A 43 5.70 5.15 3.97
N LEU A 44 6.06 4.21 3.09
CA LEU A 44 7.32 4.25 2.34
C LEU A 44 7.37 5.43 1.35
N SER A 45 6.25 5.72 0.69
CA SER A 45 6.14 6.87 -0.21
C SER A 45 6.32 8.19 0.54
N LEU A 46 5.71 8.32 1.72
CA LEU A 46 5.85 9.48 2.58
C LEU A 46 7.27 9.62 3.11
N LEU A 47 7.90 8.53 3.55
CA LEU A 47 9.30 8.52 3.96
C LEU A 47 10.21 9.03 2.84
N ASN A 48 10.04 8.52 1.61
CA ASN A 48 10.82 8.96 0.46
C ASN A 48 10.64 10.45 0.15
N LYS A 49 9.41 10.97 0.27
CA LYS A 49 9.12 12.40 0.08
C LYS A 49 9.78 13.25 1.16
N VAL A 50 9.67 12.84 2.43
CA VAL A 50 10.34 13.52 3.55
C VAL A 50 11.85 13.54 3.35
N SER A 51 12.45 12.39 3.03
CA SER A 51 13.87 12.25 2.76
C SER A 51 14.31 13.14 1.60
N ALA A 52 13.52 13.24 0.54
CA ALA A 52 13.81 14.14 -0.57
C ALA A 52 13.71 15.63 -0.16
N MET A 53 12.72 16.00 0.65
CA MET A 53 12.54 17.37 1.12
C MET A 53 13.66 17.84 2.06
N ARG A 54 14.31 16.93 2.79
CA ARG A 54 15.33 17.25 3.80
C ARG A 54 16.75 16.77 3.50
N ARG A 55 17.00 16.28 2.28
CA ARG A 55 18.29 15.71 1.81
C ARG A 55 19.53 16.59 2.02
N TYR A 56 19.34 17.90 2.18
CA TYR A 56 20.42 18.88 2.33
C TYR A 56 20.39 19.59 3.68
N ASP A 57 19.64 19.07 4.64
CA ASP A 57 19.67 19.61 6.00
C ASP A 57 21.07 19.44 6.59
N LYS A 58 21.53 20.46 7.32
CA LYS A 58 22.82 20.42 8.02
C LYS A 58 22.76 19.53 9.25
N ASP A 59 21.57 19.44 9.84
CA ASP A 59 21.30 18.61 11.00
C ASP A 59 20.95 17.19 10.54
N VAL A 60 21.83 16.24 10.89
CA VAL A 60 21.68 14.84 10.48
C VAL A 60 20.37 14.24 10.98
N LEU A 61 19.87 14.67 12.15
CA LEU A 61 18.61 14.16 12.71
C LEU A 61 17.39 14.67 11.92
N ASN A 62 17.51 15.81 11.24
CA ASN A 62 16.46 16.32 10.35
C ASN A 62 16.55 15.70 8.96
N ASP A 63 17.73 15.32 8.48
CA ASP A 63 17.91 14.57 7.24
C ASP A 63 17.59 13.08 7.42
N VAL A 64 16.28 12.79 7.51
CA VAL A 64 15.72 11.46 7.74
C VAL A 64 16.24 10.45 6.72
N GLY A 65 16.56 10.89 5.50
CA GLY A 65 17.09 10.04 4.43
C GLY A 65 18.51 9.51 4.68
N ARG A 66 19.31 10.13 5.55
CA ARG A 66 20.67 9.65 5.86
C ARG A 66 20.71 8.43 6.75
N TYR A 67 19.67 8.24 7.55
CA TYR A 67 19.68 7.24 8.60
C TYR A 67 18.44 6.34 8.60
N THR A 68 17.51 6.51 7.67
CA THR A 68 16.37 5.60 7.51
C THR A 68 16.42 4.91 6.16
N GLU A 69 16.05 3.63 6.15
CA GLU A 69 15.80 2.88 4.91
C GLU A 69 14.41 2.28 4.98
N GLY A 70 13.64 2.51 3.91
CA GLY A 70 12.30 2.00 3.80
C GLY A 70 12.29 0.52 3.42
N GLN A 71 11.59 -0.31 4.21
CA GLN A 71 11.35 -1.72 3.87
C GLN A 71 9.86 -1.99 3.70
N THR A 72 9.48 -2.67 2.62
CA THR A 72 8.10 -3.15 2.47
C THR A 72 7.76 -4.12 3.58
N GLY A 73 6.75 -3.80 4.39
CA GLY A 73 6.31 -4.64 5.49
C GLY A 73 5.86 -6.01 4.99
N LEU A 74 6.24 -7.07 5.71
CA LEU A 74 5.97 -8.47 5.35
C LEU A 74 4.48 -8.74 5.11
N LEU A 75 3.60 -8.08 5.88
CA LEU A 75 2.15 -8.16 5.72
C LEU A 75 1.69 -7.65 4.34
N HIS A 76 2.25 -6.53 3.88
CA HIS A 76 1.91 -5.96 2.57
C HIS A 76 2.43 -6.82 1.43
N VAL A 77 3.62 -7.42 1.58
CA VAL A 77 4.15 -8.40 0.61
C VAL A 77 3.20 -9.59 0.51
N LYS A 78 2.72 -10.12 1.64
CA LYS A 78 1.74 -11.22 1.67
C LYS A 78 0.42 -10.84 1.00
N PHE A 79 -0.12 -9.65 1.26
CA PHE A 79 -1.34 -9.17 0.60
C PHE A 79 -1.15 -8.94 -0.90
N ALA A 80 -0.02 -8.39 -1.33
CA ALA A 80 0.29 -8.19 -2.74
C ALA A 80 0.36 -9.55 -3.47
N HIS A 81 1.05 -10.53 -2.88
CA HIS A 81 1.13 -11.88 -3.42
C HIS A 81 -0.25 -12.55 -3.48
N ALA A 82 -1.04 -12.48 -2.40
CA ALA A 82 -2.41 -13.02 -2.39
C ALA A 82 -3.29 -12.39 -3.48
N ARG A 83 -3.17 -11.07 -3.71
CA ARG A 83 -3.87 -10.38 -4.79
C ARG A 83 -3.41 -10.83 -6.17
N MET A 84 -2.11 -11.06 -6.39
CA MET A 84 -1.61 -11.57 -7.67
C MET A 84 -2.17 -12.96 -7.97
N VAL A 85 -2.10 -13.88 -6.99
CA VAL A 85 -2.67 -15.23 -7.12
C VAL A 85 -4.18 -15.16 -7.35
N ALA A 86 -4.90 -14.33 -6.60
CA ALA A 86 -6.33 -14.12 -6.84
C ALA A 86 -6.60 -13.57 -8.25
N ASN A 87 -5.84 -12.59 -8.73
CA ASN A 87 -6.05 -12.02 -10.06
C ASN A 87 -5.77 -13.05 -11.18
N GLU A 88 -4.69 -13.83 -11.04
CA GLU A 88 -4.29 -14.84 -12.02
C GLU A 88 -5.30 -15.97 -12.12
N TYR A 89 -5.75 -16.50 -10.98
CA TYR A 89 -6.54 -17.73 -10.96
C TYR A 89 -8.03 -17.52 -10.68
N TRP A 90 -8.40 -16.55 -9.83
CA TRP A 90 -9.80 -16.24 -9.49
C TRP A 90 -10.42 -15.24 -10.47
N GLY A 91 -9.69 -14.17 -10.80
CA GLY A 91 -10.18 -13.01 -11.56
C GLY A 91 -10.11 -13.12 -13.09
N MET A 92 -9.50 -14.17 -13.64
CA MET A 92 -9.28 -14.33 -15.08
C MET A 92 -10.49 -14.95 -15.80
N LEU A 93 -10.86 -14.40 -16.96
CA LEU A 93 -11.90 -14.94 -17.83
C LEU A 93 -11.47 -16.32 -18.36
N ASN A 94 -12.37 -17.29 -18.40
CA ASN A 94 -12.09 -18.66 -18.87
C ASN A 94 -10.92 -19.34 -18.13
N SER A 95 -10.65 -18.94 -16.88
CA SER A 95 -9.58 -19.52 -16.07
C SER A 95 -9.71 -21.04 -15.98
N LYS A 96 -8.59 -21.75 -16.15
CA LYS A 96 -8.53 -23.22 -16.03
C LYS A 96 -8.77 -23.68 -14.59
N SER A 97 -8.52 -22.82 -13.60
CA SER A 97 -8.75 -23.13 -12.20
C SER A 97 -10.22 -23.42 -11.93
N GLN A 98 -10.50 -24.58 -11.34
CA GLN A 98 -11.88 -25.02 -10.99
C GLN A 98 -12.57 -24.06 -10.04
N TRP A 99 -11.78 -23.42 -9.18
CA TRP A 99 -12.20 -22.43 -8.22
C TRP A 99 -12.23 -21.00 -8.78
N SER A 100 -12.14 -20.77 -10.10
CA SER A 100 -12.21 -19.39 -10.61
C SER A 100 -13.60 -18.77 -10.45
N LEU A 101 -13.67 -17.43 -10.28
CA LEU A 101 -14.96 -16.72 -10.18
C LEU A 101 -15.83 -16.97 -11.41
N TRP A 102 -15.21 -17.04 -12.58
CA TRP A 102 -15.87 -17.36 -13.84
C TRP A 102 -16.53 -18.75 -13.79
N LYS A 103 -15.79 -19.81 -13.39
CA LYS A 103 -16.36 -21.17 -13.30
C LYS A 103 -17.44 -21.26 -12.22
N VAL A 104 -17.20 -20.68 -11.04
CA VAL A 104 -18.18 -20.68 -9.95
C VAL A 104 -19.47 -19.99 -10.38
N ASN A 105 -19.40 -18.84 -11.06
CA ASN A 105 -20.58 -18.15 -11.57
C ASN A 105 -21.30 -18.98 -12.64
N THR A 106 -20.56 -19.60 -13.57
CA THR A 106 -21.14 -20.49 -14.60
C THR A 106 -21.87 -21.67 -13.96
N LEU A 107 -21.28 -22.33 -12.95
CA LEU A 107 -21.91 -23.44 -12.23
C LEU A 107 -23.18 -23.02 -11.48
N LEU A 108 -23.19 -21.80 -10.94
CA LEU A 108 -24.34 -21.26 -10.21
C LEU A 108 -25.41 -20.64 -11.13
N GLY A 109 -25.26 -20.73 -12.46
CA GLY A 109 -26.17 -20.10 -13.42
C GLY A 109 -26.18 -18.57 -13.35
N ARG A 110 -25.14 -17.96 -12.79
CA ARG A 110 -24.97 -16.51 -12.70
C ARG A 110 -24.26 -15.99 -13.95
N LYS A 111 -24.45 -14.70 -14.26
CA LYS A 111 -23.75 -14.06 -15.37
C LYS A 111 -22.23 -14.22 -15.17
N PRO A 112 -21.51 -14.86 -16.11
CA PRO A 112 -20.09 -15.11 -15.96
C PRO A 112 -19.36 -13.78 -15.99
N SER A 113 -18.76 -13.43 -14.86
CA SER A 113 -18.03 -12.18 -14.70
C SER A 113 -16.62 -12.45 -14.20
N ALA A 114 -15.64 -11.87 -14.88
CA ALA A 114 -14.24 -11.88 -14.49
C ALA A 114 -13.81 -10.46 -14.10
N GLY A 115 -13.05 -10.33 -13.01
CA GLY A 115 -12.57 -9.04 -12.50
C GLY A 115 -13.57 -8.25 -11.65
N TRP A 116 -13.09 -7.13 -11.07
CA TRP A 116 -13.84 -6.31 -10.09
C TRP A 116 -14.74 -5.23 -10.73
N LYS A 117 -14.73 -5.11 -12.07
CA LYS A 117 -15.48 -4.09 -12.83
C LYS A 117 -16.97 -4.38 -13.06
N VAL A 118 -17.54 -5.37 -12.38
CA VAL A 118 -18.92 -5.82 -12.61
C VAL A 118 -19.96 -4.85 -12.01
N PHE A 119 -19.55 -3.97 -11.11
CA PHE A 119 -20.46 -3.04 -10.43
C PHE A 119 -21.07 -1.95 -11.33
N LEU A 120 -20.53 -1.68 -12.52
CA LEU A 120 -21.12 -0.65 -13.41
C LEU A 120 -22.32 -1.13 -14.24
N LEU A 121 -22.53 -2.45 -14.38
CA LEU A 121 -23.62 -3.00 -15.21
C LEU A 121 -24.87 -3.40 -14.41
N MET A 122 -24.85 -3.28 -13.08
CA MET A 122 -26.02 -3.56 -12.24
C MET A 122 -26.89 -2.31 -11.95
N ALA A 123 -26.52 -1.15 -12.46
CA ALA A 123 -27.23 0.13 -12.27
C ALA A 123 -28.01 0.60 -13.52
N GLN A 124 -28.39 -0.30 -14.42
CA GLN A 124 -29.34 0.01 -15.51
C GLN A 124 -30.72 -0.53 -15.10
N PRO A 125 -31.73 0.33 -14.89
CA PRO A 125 -33.08 -0.13 -14.60
C PRO A 125 -33.64 -0.88 -15.81
N LYS A 126 -34.27 -2.02 -15.55
CA LYS A 126 -34.94 -2.83 -16.56
C LYS A 126 -36.04 -2.02 -17.24
N GLY A 127 -35.96 -1.89 -18.55
CA GLY A 127 -37.14 -1.65 -19.39
C GLY A 127 -36.92 -0.60 -20.47
N VAL A 128 -36.59 -1.05 -21.69
CA VAL A 128 -37.27 -0.67 -22.94
C VAL A 128 -37.09 -1.86 -23.91
N ALA A 129 -38.19 -2.33 -24.51
CA ALA A 129 -38.23 -3.40 -25.51
C ALA A 129 -37.65 -2.94 -26.86
N PRO A 130 -37.20 -3.84 -27.75
CA PRO A 130 -36.69 -3.45 -29.05
C PRO A 130 -37.84 -2.97 -29.96
N LEU A 131 -37.60 -1.89 -30.71
CA LEU A 131 -38.37 -1.54 -31.89
C LEU A 131 -37.56 -2.01 -33.10
N ASP A 132 -38.16 -2.96 -33.83
CA ASP A 132 -37.88 -3.56 -35.15
C ASP A 132 -36.46 -3.47 -35.75
#